data_AF-A0A8I2GVI4-F1
#
_entry.id   AF-A0A8I2GVI4-F1
#
_cell.length_a   1.000
_cell.length_b   1.000
_cell.length_c   1.000
_cell.angle_alpha   90.00
_cell.angle_beta   90.00
_cell.angle_gamma   90.00
#
_symmetry.space_group_name_H-M   'P 1'
#
loop_
_entity.id
_entity.type
_entity.pdbx_description
1 polymer ?
#
loop_
_entity_poly.entity_id
_entity_poly.type
_entity_poly.pdbx_seq_one_letter_code
_entity_poly.pdbx_strand_id
1 'polypeptide(L)' 'MKNTLDVEFSDLEFFRRVLSVPDQDSLMYGSYKIDKISNSKIFDKYGFMLDVDRYDCYAGYRQIS' A
#
# COMPACT_ATOMS: atom_id res chain seq x y z
N MET A 1 -16.67 1.72 10.32
CA MET A 1 -15.27 1.38 10.65
C MET A 1 -14.48 1.40 9.35
N LYS A 2 -13.49 2.28 9.19
CA LYS A 2 -12.58 2.27 8.03
C LYS A 2 -11.38 1.41 8.40
N ASN A 3 -11.17 0.31 7.68
CA ASN A 3 -9.96 -0.50 7.82
C ASN A 3 -8.85 0.23 7.05
N THR A 4 -8.01 0.98 7.77
CA THR A 4 -6.90 1.75 7.19
C THR A 4 -5.60 1.13 7.67
N LEU A 5 -4.69 0.84 6.73
CA LEU A 5 -3.29 0.51 7.05
C LEU A 5 -2.50 1.82 7.03
N ASP A 6 -2.08 2.29 8.21
CA ASP A 6 -1.21 3.45 8.31
C ASP A 6 0.24 3.00 8.02
N VAL A 7 0.82 3.55 6.95
CA VAL A 7 2.18 3.23 6.52
C VAL A 7 3.16 4.10 7.29
N GLU A 8 4.04 3.50 8.08
CA GLU A 8 5.13 4.23 8.72
C GLU A 8 6.11 4.79 7.67
N PHE A 9 6.77 5.90 7.98
CA PHE A 9 7.76 6.50 7.08
C PHE A 9 8.92 5.54 6.75
N SER A 10 9.27 4.65 7.69
CA SER A 10 10.23 3.55 7.53
C SER A 10 9.82 2.56 6.41
N ASP A 11 8.53 2.45 6.12
CA ASP A 11 7.97 1.50 5.16
C ASP A 11 7.65 2.13 3.81
N LEU A 12 7.82 3.45 3.66
CA LEU A 12 7.52 4.19 2.44
C LEU A 12 8.26 3.61 1.22
N GLU A 13 9.56 3.36 1.33
CA GLU A 13 10.37 2.78 0.24
C GLU A 13 9.91 1.37 -0.14
N PHE A 14 9.46 0.57 0.84
CA PHE A 14 8.90 -0.74 0.58
C PHE A 14 7.62 -0.62 -0.26
N PHE A 15 6.66 0.21 0.17
CA PHE A 15 5.40 0.37 -0.54
C PHE A 15 5.58 1.01 -1.91
N ARG A 16 6.51 1.96 -2.07
CA ARG A 16 6.84 2.54 -3.39
C ARG A 16 7.27 1.47 -4.39
N ARG A 17 8.14 0.56 -3.99
CA ARG A 17 8.61 -0.54 -4.84
C ARG A 17 7.53 -1.57 -5.10
N VAL A 18 6.80 -1.96 -4.06
CA VAL A 18 5.76 -2.99 -4.17
C VAL A 18 4.64 -2.54 -5.09
N LEU A 19 4.23 -1.26 -4.99
CA LEU A 19 3.09 -0.70 -5.71
C LEU A 19 3.46 0.02 -7.01
N SER A 20 4.72 -0.11 -7.47
CA SER A 20 5.23 0.51 -8.70
C SER A 20 4.92 2.02 -8.77
N VAL A 21 5.11 2.71 -7.65
CA VAL A 21 4.82 4.14 -7.52
C VAL A 21 5.76 4.94 -8.43
N PRO A 22 5.23 5.85 -9.27
CA PRO A 22 6.06 6.72 -10.10
C PRO A 22 7.01 7.59 -9.27
N ASP A 23 8.23 7.80 -9.75
CA ASP A 23 9.24 8.59 -9.03
C ASP A 23 8.81 10.02 -8.70
N GLN A 24 7.92 10.59 -9.52
CA GLN A 24 7.31 11.90 -9.34
C GLN A 24 6.33 12.01 -8.17
N ASP A 25 5.83 10.88 -7.63
CA ASP A 25 5.01 10.83 -6.41
C ASP A 25 5.79 10.18 -5.26
N SER A 26 6.84 10.87 -4.81
CA SER A 26 7.79 10.32 -3.85
C SER A 26 7.20 10.00 -2.48
N LEU A 27 6.08 10.64 -2.15
CA LEU A 27 5.36 10.46 -0.90
C LEU A 27 4.12 9.59 -1.07
N MET A 28 3.85 9.00 -2.24
CA MET A 28 2.66 8.16 -2.47
C MET A 28 1.33 8.86 -2.16
N TYR A 29 1.15 10.14 -2.50
CA TYR A 29 -0.12 10.84 -2.28
C TYR A 29 -1.27 10.34 -3.17
N GLY A 30 -0.97 9.59 -4.24
CA GLY A 30 -1.96 8.92 -5.07
C GLY A 30 -2.67 7.73 -4.40
N SER A 31 -3.61 7.12 -5.13
CA SER A 31 -4.25 5.85 -4.75
C SER A 31 -3.73 4.72 -5.64
N TYR A 32 -2.97 3.81 -5.04
CA TYR A 32 -2.29 2.73 -5.75
C TYR A 32 -3.00 1.41 -5.52
N LYS A 33 -3.51 0.80 -6.60
CA LYS A 33 -4.24 -0.47 -6.52
C LYS A 33 -3.31 -1.59 -6.08
N ILE A 34 -3.75 -2.39 -5.12
CA ILE A 34 -3.02 -3.54 -4.62
C ILE A 34 -3.49 -4.77 -5.41
N ASP A 35 -2.61 -5.30 -6.25
CA ASP A 35 -2.84 -6.57 -6.97
C ASP A 35 -2.39 -7.78 -6.14
N LYS A 36 -2.63 -9.00 -6.67
CA LYS A 36 -2.27 -10.25 -5.99
C LYS A 36 -0.77 -10.36 -5.68
N ILE A 37 0.07 -9.85 -6.59
CA ILE A 37 1.53 -9.91 -6.45
C ILE A 37 1.97 -8.99 -5.31
N SER A 38 1.45 -7.77 -5.28
CA SER A 38 1.71 -6.76 -4.25
C SER A 38 1.20 -7.24 -2.89
N ASN A 39 -0.01 -7.81 -2.87
CA ASN A 39 -0.62 -8.37 -1.66
C ASN A 39 0.20 -9.52 -1.07
N SER A 40 0.80 -10.39 -1.91
CA SER A 40 1.73 -11.43 -1.44
C SER A 40 2.97 -10.83 -0.77
N LYS A 41 3.57 -9.78 -1.35
CA LYS A 41 4.74 -9.12 -0.75
C LYS A 41 4.41 -8.41 0.56
N ILE A 42 3.20 -7.83 0.66
CA ILE A 42 2.68 -7.24 1.90
C ILE A 42 2.49 -8.33 2.96
N PHE A 43 1.93 -9.48 2.58
CA PHE A 43 1.81 -10.63 3.48
C PHE A 43 3.16 -11.14 3.98
N ASP A 44 4.16 -11.26 3.11
CA ASP A 44 5.50 -11.71 3.51
C ASP A 44 6.14 -10.78 4.56
N LYS A 45 5.86 -9.46 4.49
CA LYS A 45 6.42 -8.48 5.42
C LYS A 45 5.64 -8.34 6.72
N TYR A 46 4.30 -8.34 6.66
CA TYR A 46 3.46 -7.98 7.81
C TYR A 46 2.60 -9.13 8.34
N GLY A 47 2.56 -10.27 7.67
CA GLY A 47 1.82 -11.47 8.09
C GLY A 47 0.30 -11.37 7.91
N PHE A 48 -0.21 -10.34 7.23
CA PHE A 48 -1.64 -10.21 6.89
C PHE A 48 -1.85 -10.05 5.40
N MET A 49 -3.01 -10.50 4.92
CA MET A 49 -3.37 -10.46 3.51
C MET A 49 -4.73 -9.75 3.34
N LEU A 50 -4.84 -8.95 2.30
CA LEU A 50 -6.08 -8.29 1.91
C LEU A 50 -6.92 -9.23 1.03
N ASP A 51 -8.24 -9.19 1.17
CA ASP A 51 -9.17 -9.95 0.32
C ASP A 51 -9.38 -9.24 -1.03
N VAL A 52 -8.31 -9.25 -1.86
CA VAL A 52 -8.27 -8.58 -3.17
C VAL A 52 -9.09 -9.28 -4.25
N ASP A 53 -9.55 -10.50 -3.98
CA ASP A 53 -10.48 -11.23 -4.86
C ASP A 53 -11.92 -10.72 -4.69
N ARG A 54 -12.25 -10.25 -3.48
CA ARG A 54 -13.58 -9.72 -3.16
C ARG A 54 -13.68 -8.21 -3.24
N TYR A 55 -12.58 -7.50 -2.99
CA TYR A 55 -12.56 -6.04 -2.89
C TYR A 55 -11.43 -5.41 -3.71
N ASP A 56 -11.72 -4.26 -4.32
CA ASP A 56 -10.67 -3.39 -4.84
C ASP A 56 -9.96 -2.69 -3.67
N CYS A 57 -8.71 -3.08 -3.40
CA CYS A 57 -7.89 -2.52 -2.34
C CYS A 57 -6.88 -1.51 -2.87
N TYR A 58 -6.65 -0.43 -2.11
CA TYR A 58 -5.72 0.64 -2.47
C TYR A 58 -4.87 1.06 -1.27
N ALA A 59 -3.66 1.54 -1.54
CA ALA A 59 -2.79 2.18 -0.56
C ALA A 59 -2.36 3.58 -1.04
N GLY A 60 -2.12 4.46 -0.08
CA GLY A 60 -1.62 5.81 -0.30
C GLY A 60 -1.17 6.40 1.03
N TYR A 61 -0.20 7.31 0.99
CA TYR A 61 0.26 8.01 2.18
C TYR A 61 -0.80 9.00 2.63
N ARG A 62 -1.23 8.85 3.88
CA ARG A 62 -2.24 9.73 4.45
C ARG A 62 -1.58 11.03 4.88
N GLN A 63 -1.91 12.12 4.19
CA GLN A 63 -1.59 13.46 4.69
C GLN A 63 -2.44 13.71 5.94
N ILE A 64 -1.80 13.71 7.11
CA ILE A 64 -2.46 14.11 8.36
C ILE A 64 -2.48 15.64 8.34
N SER A 65 -3.67 16.20 8.08
CA SER A 65 -3.98 17.62 8.23
C SER A 65 -4.19 17.99 9.69
#